data_AF-A0A2M9YAR3-F1
#
_entry.id   AF-A0A2M9YAR3-F1
#
_cell.length_a   1.000
_cell.length_b   1.000
_cell.length_c   1.000
_cell.angle_alpha   90.00
_cell.angle_beta   90.00
_cell.angle_gamma   90.00
#
_symmetry.space_group_name_H-M   'P 1'
#
loop_
_entity.id
_entity.type
_entity.pdbx_description
1 polymer ?
#
loop_
_entity_poly.entity_id
_entity_poly.type
_entity_poly.pdbx_seq_one_letter_code
_entity_poly.pdbx_strand_id
1 'polypeptide(L)'
;MDIFQFSYHSIGYISGTIFTIFLIVSLLKLKSKTRHAWILIGYLLFVLFLNFGFLIRTSLFLPSLSKPACFLIALYTSFSNLGLLYFIYSFFGIDRKRESRIALLAIFSAGMFGFLFYVLKNINSEVSYNFSIQMFEFQEPESTAPMGSIHFLTFIWILIVLVRHNIHLRRELTIETDTDSIVEKKRAVRMSRNFGLAILLHALFSLTYTFYGWGYLSFSNFQLILTSVTSLQLFFYTVLYLNYFPEPSSFMIKILGVSLATVLILLCVVARISFVLIESHYDETRKTEIENLRENLKLGKDHILPKDVLYLISSLDQNNTSRSDSSDRNDPSPISKRMYRVLSLPENKPVYIIWYTFYSEGRIYEIGYPYESYSKMIHSIVSVIALILIFSSIFLILLLPYLIRKGLRDLQIDQKKV
;
A
#
# COMPACT_ATOMS: atom_id res chain seq x y z
N MET A 1 -24.04 8.98 -1.27
CA MET A 1 -22.77 8.26 -1.04
C MET A 1 -22.87 7.29 0.12
N ASP A 2 -22.57 6.02 -0.17
CA ASP A 2 -22.50 4.94 0.79
C ASP A 2 -21.27 5.09 1.68
N ILE A 3 -21.35 4.59 2.92
CA ILE A 3 -20.23 4.63 3.87
C ILE A 3 -19.06 3.77 3.38
N PHE A 4 -19.37 2.62 2.78
CA PHE A 4 -18.39 1.71 2.20
C PHE A 4 -18.18 2.06 0.73
N GLN A 5 -16.96 2.50 0.42
CA GLN A 5 -16.58 2.88 -0.93
C GLN A 5 -15.12 2.52 -1.13
N PHE A 6 -14.88 1.33 -1.67
CA PHE A 6 -13.54 0.89 -2.02
C PHE A 6 -12.97 1.76 -3.16
N SER A 7 -11.81 2.35 -2.90
CA SER A 7 -10.92 2.86 -3.93
C SER A 7 -10.01 1.76 -4.47
N TYR A 8 -9.38 2.03 -5.61
CA TYR A 8 -8.47 1.07 -6.24
C TYR A 8 -7.29 0.66 -5.35
N HIS A 9 -6.84 1.54 -4.46
CA HIS A 9 -5.77 1.26 -3.51
C HIS A 9 -6.18 0.22 -2.45
N SER A 10 -7.48 0.07 -2.18
CA SER A 10 -7.99 -0.86 -1.16
C SER A 10 -7.51 -2.29 -1.38
N ILE A 11 -7.42 -2.72 -2.64
CA ILE A 11 -7.05 -4.11 -3.00
C ILE A 11 -5.67 -4.47 -2.45
N GLY A 12 -4.68 -3.59 -2.62
CA GLY A 12 -3.33 -3.79 -2.10
C GLY A 12 -3.33 -3.90 -0.57
N TYR A 13 -4.11 -3.07 0.10
CA TYR A 13 -4.20 -3.06 1.57
C TYR A 13 -5.05 -4.19 2.15
N ILE A 14 -6.08 -4.67 1.45
CA ILE A 14 -6.82 -5.90 1.79
C ILE A 14 -5.85 -7.08 1.76
N SER A 15 -5.12 -7.22 0.65
CA SER A 15 -4.11 -8.26 0.45
C SER A 15 -3.03 -8.24 1.55
N GLY A 16 -2.42 -7.07 1.79
CA GLY A 16 -1.43 -6.88 2.85
C GLY A 16 -1.98 -7.16 4.26
N THR A 17 -3.23 -6.76 4.54
CA THR A 17 -3.90 -7.01 5.82
C THR A 17 -4.14 -8.49 6.04
N ILE A 18 -4.74 -9.19 5.07
CA ILE A 18 -5.00 -10.64 5.14
C ILE A 18 -3.69 -11.40 5.38
N PHE A 19 -2.64 -11.05 4.63
CA PHE A 19 -1.37 -11.73 4.74
C PHE A 19 -0.68 -11.47 6.09
N THR A 20 -0.71 -10.23 6.57
CA THR A 20 -0.15 -9.88 7.88
C THR A 20 -0.89 -10.60 9.01
N ILE A 21 -2.23 -10.64 8.97
CA ILE A 21 -3.05 -11.39 9.93
C ILE A 21 -2.69 -12.88 9.89
N PHE A 22 -2.56 -13.46 8.70
CA PHE A 22 -2.14 -14.86 8.54
C PHE A 22 -0.79 -15.13 9.19
N LEU A 23 0.21 -14.27 9.00
CA LEU A 23 1.53 -14.41 9.62
C LEU A 23 1.45 -14.29 11.15
N ILE A 24 0.75 -13.29 11.67
CA ILE A 24 0.56 -13.11 13.12
C ILE A 24 -0.11 -14.34 13.73
N VAL A 25 -1.22 -14.82 13.15
CA VAL A 25 -1.94 -16.01 13.62
C VAL A 25 -1.06 -17.26 13.53
N SER A 26 -0.27 -17.40 12.47
CA SER A 26 0.65 -18.53 12.30
C SER A 26 1.74 -18.55 13.37
N LEU A 27 2.35 -17.41 13.68
CA LEU A 27 3.32 -17.29 14.77
C LEU A 27 2.68 -17.49 16.15
N LEU A 28 1.46 -16.98 16.35
CA LEU A 28 0.70 -17.18 17.59
C LEU A 28 0.33 -18.64 17.83
N LYS A 29 0.22 -19.47 16.79
CA LYS A 29 -0.05 -20.92 16.89
C LYS A 29 1.17 -21.77 17.22
N LEU A 30 2.39 -21.22 17.24
CA LEU A 30 3.58 -21.97 17.64
C LEU A 30 3.51 -22.38 19.12
N LYS A 31 3.75 -23.67 19.41
CA LYS A 31 3.65 -24.22 20.78
C LYS A 31 4.72 -23.69 21.73
N SER A 32 5.95 -23.51 21.24
CA SER A 32 7.12 -23.08 22.02
C SER A 32 7.72 -21.81 21.42
N LYS A 33 7.02 -20.67 21.59
CA LYS A 33 7.45 -19.38 21.02
C LYS A 33 8.75 -18.92 21.68
N THR A 34 9.79 -18.72 20.89
CA THR A 34 11.00 -18.06 21.36
C THR A 34 10.74 -16.57 21.63
N ARG A 35 11.67 -15.92 22.35
CA ARG A 35 11.65 -14.45 22.52
C ARG A 35 11.61 -13.72 21.17
N HIS A 36 12.34 -14.22 20.18
CA HIS A 36 12.40 -13.62 18.84
C HIS A 36 11.05 -13.68 18.12
N ALA A 37 10.30 -14.77 18.28
CA ALA A 37 8.96 -14.91 17.73
C ALA A 37 8.00 -13.84 18.29
N TRP A 38 8.04 -13.57 19.60
CA TRP A 38 7.24 -12.50 20.22
C TRP A 38 7.61 -11.10 19.70
N ILE A 39 8.90 -10.83 19.53
CA ILE A 39 9.35 -9.54 18.97
C ILE A 39 8.89 -9.40 17.51
N LEU A 40 8.97 -10.48 16.73
CA LEU A 40 8.49 -10.50 15.35
C LEU A 40 6.98 -10.30 15.26
N ILE A 41 6.19 -10.90 16.16
CA ILE A 41 4.74 -10.63 16.26
C ILE A 41 4.50 -9.15 16.54
N GLY A 42 5.25 -8.54 17.46
CA GLY A 42 5.16 -7.10 17.75
C GLY A 42 5.49 -6.24 16.53
N TYR A 43 6.52 -6.59 15.76
CA TYR A 43 6.83 -5.93 14.49
C TYR A 43 5.69 -6.07 13.47
N LEU A 44 5.15 -7.28 13.29
CA LEU A 44 4.04 -7.53 12.38
C LEU A 44 2.75 -6.80 12.80
N LEU A 45 2.55 -6.55 14.10
CA LEU A 45 1.44 -5.73 14.57
C LEU A 45 1.55 -4.28 14.09
N PHE A 46 2.76 -3.70 14.07
CA PHE A 46 2.96 -2.38 13.45
C PHE A 46 2.68 -2.44 11.94
N VAL A 47 3.14 -3.49 11.25
CA VAL A 47 2.83 -3.68 9.82
C VAL A 47 1.31 -3.80 9.60
N LEU A 48 0.59 -4.41 10.54
CA LEU A 48 -0.87 -4.47 10.51
C LEU A 48 -1.48 -3.06 10.68
N PHE A 49 -0.95 -2.21 11.58
CA PHE A 49 -1.41 -0.83 11.71
C PHE A 49 -1.25 -0.02 10.42
N LEU A 50 -0.15 -0.21 9.69
CA LEU A 50 0.06 0.39 8.37
C LEU A 50 -1.04 -0.06 7.39
N ASN A 51 -1.17 -1.37 7.19
CA ASN A 51 -2.09 -1.93 6.21
C ASN A 51 -3.54 -1.63 6.55
N PHE A 52 -3.91 -1.76 7.83
CA PHE A 52 -5.26 -1.52 8.31
C PHE A 52 -5.64 -0.04 8.29
N GLY A 53 -4.71 0.86 8.66
CA GLY A 53 -4.93 2.30 8.57
C GLY A 53 -5.20 2.74 7.12
N PHE A 54 -4.39 2.27 6.17
CA PHE A 54 -4.68 2.55 4.76
C PHE A 54 -5.94 1.87 4.25
N LEU A 55 -6.23 0.63 4.69
CA LEU A 55 -7.47 -0.06 4.34
C LEU A 55 -8.70 0.76 4.76
N ILE A 56 -8.72 1.30 5.97
CA ILE A 56 -9.79 2.19 6.44
C ILE A 56 -9.93 3.41 5.52
N ARG A 57 -8.83 4.10 5.22
CA ARG A 57 -8.85 5.31 4.38
C ARG A 57 -9.31 5.07 2.95
N THR A 58 -9.00 3.88 2.42
CA THR A 58 -9.29 3.52 1.03
C THR A 58 -10.65 2.85 0.88
N SER A 59 -11.22 2.30 1.96
CA SER A 59 -12.48 1.56 1.92
C SER A 59 -13.69 2.32 2.47
N LEU A 60 -13.47 3.36 3.27
CA LEU A 60 -14.55 4.12 3.94
C LEU A 60 -14.58 5.57 3.49
N PHE A 61 -15.73 6.01 2.98
CA PHE A 61 -15.97 7.40 2.58
C PHE A 61 -16.40 8.25 3.79
N LEU A 62 -15.52 8.32 4.81
CA LEU A 62 -15.79 9.04 6.06
C LEU A 62 -14.62 9.98 6.44
N PRO A 63 -14.81 11.31 6.38
CA PRO A 63 -13.77 12.28 6.77
C PRO A 63 -13.31 12.12 8.22
N SER A 64 -14.22 11.71 9.12
CA SER A 64 -13.93 11.54 10.56
C SER A 64 -12.94 10.42 10.86
N LEU A 65 -12.83 9.42 9.98
CA LEU A 65 -11.90 8.29 10.15
C LEU A 65 -10.52 8.55 9.55
N SER A 66 -10.35 9.60 8.75
CA SER A 66 -9.10 9.88 8.05
C SER A 66 -7.94 10.15 9.03
N LYS A 67 -8.18 10.97 10.07
CA LYS A 67 -7.17 11.30 11.09
C LYS A 67 -6.77 10.08 11.94
N PRO A 68 -7.70 9.34 12.59
CA PRO A 68 -7.34 8.13 13.33
C PRO A 68 -6.56 7.11 12.49
N ALA A 69 -6.99 6.89 11.25
CA ALA A 69 -6.34 5.94 10.34
C ALA A 69 -4.91 6.39 9.95
N CYS A 70 -4.71 7.69 9.70
CA CYS A 70 -3.38 8.25 9.49
C CYS A 70 -2.48 8.17 10.74
N PHE A 71 -3.04 8.34 11.95
CA PHE A 71 -2.25 8.18 13.17
C PHE A 71 -1.81 6.72 13.40
N LEU A 72 -2.62 5.73 12.99
CA LEU A 72 -2.18 4.33 12.94
C LEU A 72 -1.00 4.12 11.97
N ILE A 73 -1.06 4.74 10.79
CA ILE A 73 0.03 4.73 9.81
C ILE A 73 1.28 5.40 10.40
N ALA A 74 1.14 6.53 11.08
CA ALA A 74 2.24 7.23 11.73
C ALA A 74 2.89 6.38 12.83
N LEU A 75 2.11 5.61 13.60
CA LEU A 75 2.66 4.68 14.59
C LEU A 75 3.57 3.62 13.95
N TYR A 76 3.19 3.08 12.79
CA TYR A 76 4.07 2.20 12.02
C TYR A 76 5.36 2.93 11.63
N THR A 77 5.25 4.07 10.94
CA THR A 77 6.41 4.79 10.40
C THR A 77 7.40 5.17 11.50
N SER A 78 6.90 5.59 12.66
CA SER A 78 7.74 6.01 13.78
C SER A 78 8.34 4.85 14.59
N PHE A 79 7.65 3.71 14.74
CA PHE A 79 8.04 2.70 15.74
C PHE A 79 8.31 1.30 15.18
N SER A 80 7.95 0.96 13.93
CA SER A 80 8.19 -0.39 13.40
C SER A 80 9.66 -0.77 13.39
N ASN A 81 10.54 0.19 13.09
CA ASN A 81 11.99 -0.04 12.99
C ASN A 81 12.63 -0.28 14.37
N LEU A 82 11.99 0.17 15.45
CA LEU A 82 12.38 -0.22 16.81
C LEU A 82 12.18 -1.72 17.02
N GLY A 83 10.99 -2.22 16.64
CA GLY A 83 10.67 -3.65 16.71
C GLY A 83 11.60 -4.50 15.83
N LEU A 84 11.89 -4.05 14.61
CA LEU A 84 12.79 -4.74 13.69
C LEU A 84 14.24 -4.74 14.17
N LEU A 85 14.75 -3.61 14.67
CA LEU A 85 16.11 -3.55 15.23
C LEU A 85 16.22 -4.44 16.47
N TYR A 86 15.21 -4.43 17.34
CA TYR A 86 15.20 -5.29 18.51
C TYR A 86 15.18 -6.77 18.13
N PHE A 87 14.39 -7.12 17.11
CA PHE A 87 14.38 -8.45 16.53
C PHE A 87 15.79 -8.84 16.05
N ILE A 88 16.50 -7.98 15.33
CA ILE A 88 17.85 -8.27 14.79
C ILE A 88 18.89 -8.47 15.89
N TYR A 89 18.96 -7.57 16.88
CA TYR A 89 19.88 -7.74 18.00
C TYR A 89 19.63 -9.05 18.75
N SER A 90 18.35 -9.37 18.97
CA SER A 90 17.96 -10.56 19.70
C SER A 90 18.23 -11.82 18.88
N PHE A 91 17.77 -11.86 17.63
CA PHE A 91 17.78 -13.03 16.77
C PHE A 91 19.21 -13.47 16.38
N PHE A 92 20.09 -12.52 16.09
CA PHE A 92 21.49 -12.82 15.75
C PHE A 92 22.41 -12.93 16.97
N GLY A 93 21.86 -12.89 18.19
CA GLY A 93 22.65 -13.02 19.43
C GLY A 93 23.79 -12.00 19.53
N ILE A 94 23.58 -10.77 19.06
CA ILE A 94 24.64 -9.77 19.03
C ILE A 94 24.90 -9.32 20.48
N ASP A 95 25.96 -9.84 21.10
CA ASP A 95 26.31 -9.72 22.53
C ASP A 95 26.80 -8.32 22.96
N ARG A 96 26.10 -7.27 22.53
CA ARG A 96 26.40 -5.87 22.86
C ARG A 96 25.22 -5.22 23.54
N LYS A 97 24.94 -5.67 24.77
CA LYS A 97 23.82 -5.20 25.60
C LYS A 97 23.76 -3.68 25.72
N ARG A 98 24.91 -3.01 25.85
CA ARG A 98 24.98 -1.53 25.95
C ARG A 98 24.66 -0.84 24.63
N GLU A 99 25.25 -1.29 23.52
CA GLU A 99 25.00 -0.75 22.18
C GLU A 99 23.53 -0.89 21.81
N SER A 100 22.95 -2.08 21.99
CA SER A 100 21.55 -2.35 21.68
C SER A 100 20.60 -1.44 22.48
N ARG A 101 20.82 -1.28 23.79
CA ARG A 101 19.99 -0.39 24.62
C ARG A 101 20.06 1.07 24.18
N ILE A 102 21.26 1.58 23.89
CA ILE A 102 21.45 2.96 23.43
C ILE A 102 20.78 3.16 22.06
N ALA A 103 20.98 2.22 21.12
CA ALA A 103 20.37 2.30 19.80
C ALA A 103 18.84 2.25 19.87
N LEU A 104 18.27 1.35 20.68
CA LEU A 104 16.81 1.27 20.88
C LEU A 104 16.25 2.55 21.52
N LEU A 105 16.93 3.11 22.53
CA LEU A 105 16.52 4.36 23.15
C LEU A 105 16.58 5.53 22.16
N ALA A 106 17.66 5.63 21.38
CA ALA A 106 17.81 6.67 20.36
C ALA A 106 16.72 6.58 19.28
N ILE A 107 16.44 5.39 18.76
CA ILE A 107 15.37 5.18 17.77
C ILE A 107 14.00 5.46 18.37
N PHE A 108 13.74 5.05 19.61
CA PHE A 108 12.48 5.34 20.29
C PHE A 108 12.28 6.85 20.45
N SER A 109 13.30 7.58 20.92
CA SER A 109 13.24 9.04 21.05
C SER A 109 13.04 9.74 19.71
N ALA A 110 13.75 9.31 18.66
CA ALA A 110 13.56 9.85 17.31
C ALA A 110 12.14 9.55 16.76
N GLY A 111 11.64 8.32 16.94
CA GLY A 111 10.29 7.93 16.56
C GLY A 111 9.21 8.73 17.29
N MET A 112 9.39 8.94 18.60
CA MET A 112 8.51 9.76 19.43
C MET A 112 8.51 11.21 18.94
N PHE A 113 9.68 11.79 18.68
CA PHE A 113 9.80 13.13 18.11
C PHE A 113 9.05 13.24 16.78
N GLY A 114 9.30 12.32 15.84
CA GLY A 114 8.63 12.31 14.54
C GLY A 114 7.11 12.16 14.65
N PHE A 115 6.64 11.28 15.55
CA PHE A 115 5.21 11.05 15.78
C PHE A 115 4.53 12.28 16.38
N LEU A 116 5.10 12.85 17.44
CA LEU A 116 4.55 14.05 18.09
C LEU A 116 4.55 15.25 17.13
N PHE A 117 5.63 15.44 16.38
CA PHE A 117 5.69 16.48 15.34
C PHE A 117 4.52 16.34 14.34
N TYR A 118 4.33 15.13 13.80
CA TYR A 118 3.27 14.87 12.83
C TYR A 118 1.86 15.07 13.43
N VAL A 119 1.60 14.58 14.64
CA VAL A 119 0.30 14.75 15.31
C VAL A 119 0.03 16.23 15.60
N LEU A 120 0.98 16.94 16.21
CA LEU A 120 0.80 18.36 16.57
C LEU A 120 0.57 19.24 15.34
N LYS A 121 1.29 18.97 14.23
CA LYS A 121 1.13 19.73 12.98
C LYS A 121 -0.22 19.48 12.30
N ASN A 122 -0.81 18.30 12.48
CA ASN A 122 -1.98 17.89 11.70
C ASN A 122 -3.30 17.70 12.47
N ILE A 123 -3.28 17.75 13.81
CA ILE A 123 -4.48 17.52 14.63
C ILE A 123 -5.62 18.49 14.30
N ASN A 124 -5.27 19.73 13.96
CA ASN A 124 -6.22 20.80 13.63
C ASN A 124 -6.39 21.03 12.12
N SER A 125 -5.69 20.28 11.26
CA SER A 125 -5.81 20.45 9.81
C SER A 125 -7.20 20.06 9.31
N GLU A 126 -7.69 20.78 8.31
CA GLU A 126 -8.95 20.47 7.65
C GLU A 126 -8.80 19.21 6.78
N VAL A 127 -9.86 18.39 6.76
CA VAL A 127 -9.90 17.17 5.95
C VAL A 127 -10.54 17.51 4.61
N SER A 128 -9.80 17.34 3.53
CA SER A 128 -10.27 17.51 2.15
C SER A 128 -10.27 16.18 1.42
N TYR A 129 -11.11 16.04 0.39
CA TYR A 129 -11.10 14.84 -0.45
C TYR A 129 -10.14 15.01 -1.62
N ASN A 130 -9.14 14.14 -1.72
CA ASN A 130 -8.20 14.17 -2.83
C ASN A 130 -8.64 13.16 -3.91
N PHE A 131 -9.16 13.70 -5.00
CA PHE A 131 -9.72 12.92 -6.11
C PHE A 131 -8.69 12.06 -6.85
N SER A 132 -7.42 12.49 -6.89
CA SER A 132 -6.35 11.78 -7.59
C SER A 132 -6.00 10.44 -6.93
N ILE A 133 -6.25 10.34 -5.63
CA ILE A 133 -5.98 9.16 -4.80
C ILE A 133 -7.24 8.54 -4.21
N GLN A 134 -8.39 9.16 -4.46
CA GLN A 134 -9.71 8.73 -4.02
C GLN A 134 -9.79 8.48 -2.51
N MET A 135 -9.22 9.38 -1.72
CA MET A 135 -9.28 9.31 -0.25
C MET A 135 -9.24 10.69 0.36
N PHE A 136 -9.74 10.77 1.59
CA PHE A 136 -9.64 11.98 2.41
C PHE A 136 -8.20 12.18 2.91
N GLU A 137 -7.71 13.41 2.79
CA GLU A 137 -6.37 13.85 3.15
C GLU A 137 -6.45 15.17 3.94
N PHE A 138 -5.53 15.36 4.87
CA PHE A 138 -5.45 16.55 5.73
C PHE A 138 -4.01 17.00 5.95
N GLN A 139 -3.07 16.29 5.35
CA GLN A 139 -1.65 16.39 5.65
C GLN A 139 -0.92 16.97 4.46
N GLU A 140 0.03 17.85 4.74
CA GLU A 140 0.95 18.35 3.73
C GLU A 140 2.21 17.47 3.71
N PRO A 141 2.89 17.34 2.55
CA PRO A 141 4.14 16.60 2.43
C PRO A 141 5.15 16.95 3.53
N GLU A 142 5.35 18.24 3.78
CA GLU A 142 6.29 18.77 4.78
C GLU A 142 6.03 18.24 6.19
N SER A 143 4.74 18.08 6.55
CA SER A 143 4.35 17.57 7.86
C SER A 143 4.76 16.10 8.09
N THR A 144 4.93 15.34 7.00
CA THR A 144 5.30 13.92 7.03
C THR A 144 6.80 13.68 6.89
N ALA A 145 7.56 14.69 6.46
CA ALA A 145 8.97 14.57 6.12
C ALA A 145 9.87 14.09 7.27
N PRO A 146 9.71 14.57 8.53
CA PRO A 146 10.54 14.09 9.64
C PRO A 146 10.34 12.60 9.92
N MET A 147 9.09 12.12 9.92
CA MET A 147 8.80 10.70 10.13
C MET A 147 9.41 9.83 9.04
N GLY A 148 9.22 10.20 7.77
CA GLY A 148 9.78 9.47 6.62
C GLY A 148 11.31 9.42 6.66
N SER A 149 11.95 10.55 6.98
CA SER A 149 13.41 10.64 7.11
C SER A 149 13.95 9.79 8.25
N ILE A 150 13.31 9.84 9.43
CA ILE A 150 13.66 9.00 10.58
C ILE A 150 13.50 7.51 10.22
N HIS A 151 12.39 7.14 9.58
CA HIS A 151 12.13 5.78 9.14
C HIS A 151 13.23 5.27 8.18
N PHE A 152 13.63 6.09 7.21
CA PHE A 152 14.72 5.75 6.29
C PHE A 152 16.08 5.63 7.00
N LEU A 153 16.46 6.62 7.80
CA LEU A 153 17.75 6.63 8.50
C LEU A 153 17.89 5.46 9.48
N THR A 154 16.78 5.05 10.12
CA THR A 154 16.79 3.88 11.00
C THR A 154 16.97 2.57 10.24
N PHE A 155 16.49 2.45 9.00
CA PHE A 155 16.86 1.32 8.14
C PHE A 155 18.35 1.30 7.79
N ILE A 156 18.94 2.46 7.48
CA ILE A 156 20.39 2.56 7.24
C ILE A 156 21.17 2.10 8.47
N TRP A 157 20.74 2.50 9.68
CA TRP A 157 21.33 2.02 10.92
C TRP A 157 21.22 0.49 11.08
N ILE A 158 20.04 -0.08 10.81
CA ILE A 158 19.83 -1.52 10.86
C ILE A 158 20.76 -2.26 9.88
N LEU A 159 20.95 -1.73 8.67
CA LEU A 159 21.88 -2.29 7.68
C LEU A 159 23.32 -2.26 8.18
N ILE A 160 23.76 -1.16 8.81
CA ILE A 160 25.08 -1.04 9.42
C ILE A 160 25.28 -2.12 10.50
N VAL A 161 24.27 -2.35 11.36
CA VAL A 161 24.32 -3.42 12.38
C VAL A 161 24.49 -4.80 11.73
N LEU A 162 23.74 -5.10 10.68
CA LEU A 162 23.83 -6.38 9.97
C LEU A 162 25.17 -6.56 9.24
N VAL A 163 25.68 -5.51 8.57
CA VAL A 163 26.98 -5.56 7.89
C VAL A 163 28.10 -5.80 8.90
N ARG A 164 28.10 -5.09 10.04
CA ARG A 164 29.08 -5.30 11.12
C ARG A 164 29.02 -6.72 11.67
N HIS A 165 27.82 -7.26 11.88
CA HIS A 165 27.62 -8.64 12.29
C HIS A 165 28.14 -9.64 11.24
N ASN A 166 27.88 -9.41 9.95
CA ASN A 166 28.36 -10.27 8.87
C ASN A 166 29.89 -10.29 8.78
N ILE A 167 30.54 -9.12 8.92
CA ILE A 167 32.01 -9.00 8.95
C ILE A 167 32.59 -9.77 10.14
N HIS A 168 31.95 -9.65 11.32
CA HIS A 168 32.39 -10.36 12.51
C HIS A 168 32.29 -11.88 12.35
N LEU A 169 31.13 -12.40 11.91
CA LEU A 169 30.95 -13.84 11.64
C LEU A 169 31.94 -14.38 10.60
N ARG A 170 32.26 -13.60 9.55
CA ARG A 170 33.26 -14.00 8.55
C ARG A 170 34.67 -14.10 9.14
N ARG A 171 35.04 -13.21 10.06
CA ARG A 171 36.34 -13.27 10.75
C ARG A 171 36.43 -14.49 11.68
N GLU A 172 35.35 -14.82 12.38
CA GLU A 172 35.32 -16.04 13.19
C GLU A 172 35.40 -17.30 12.32
N LEU A 173 34.75 -17.29 11.16
CA LEU A 173 34.80 -18.41 10.21
C LEU A 173 36.22 -18.68 9.68
N THR A 174 37.08 -17.67 9.59
CA THR A 174 38.49 -17.85 9.17
C THR A 174 39.38 -18.46 10.24
N ILE A 175 38.96 -18.40 11.50
CA ILE A 175 39.74 -18.90 12.65
C ILE A 175 39.25 -20.29 13.09
N GLU A 176 37.97 -20.58 12.85
CA GLU A 176 37.32 -21.83 13.25
C GLU A 176 37.89 -23.04 12.50
N THR A 177 38.24 -24.09 13.23
CA THR A 177 38.79 -25.34 12.69
C THR A 177 37.79 -26.49 12.71
N ASP A 178 36.76 -26.41 13.56
CA ASP A 178 35.73 -27.43 13.66
C ASP A 178 34.75 -27.39 12.47
N THR A 179 34.51 -28.56 11.87
CA THR A 179 33.74 -28.65 10.61
C THR A 179 32.26 -28.35 10.82
N ASP A 180 31.68 -28.78 11.94
CA ASP A 180 30.26 -28.60 12.22
C ASP A 180 29.96 -27.11 12.50
N SER A 181 30.76 -26.46 13.34
CA SER A 181 30.66 -25.02 13.58
C SER A 181 30.93 -24.18 12.33
N ILE A 182 31.81 -24.60 11.42
CA ILE A 182 31.99 -23.98 10.10
C ILE A 182 30.69 -23.99 9.29
N VAL A 183 29.97 -25.13 9.26
CA VAL A 183 28.71 -25.26 8.53
C VAL A 183 27.63 -24.36 9.12
N GLU A 184 27.51 -24.33 10.45
CA GLU A 184 26.56 -23.46 11.15
C GLU A 184 26.85 -21.98 10.93
N LYS A 185 28.11 -21.56 11.08
CA LYS A 185 28.53 -20.17 10.84
C LYS A 185 28.33 -19.76 9.37
N LYS A 186 28.62 -20.65 8.40
CA LYS A 186 28.30 -20.41 6.98
C LYS A 186 26.81 -20.19 6.75
N ARG A 187 25.96 -20.99 7.42
CA ARG A 187 24.50 -20.82 7.37
C ARG A 187 24.07 -19.47 7.97
N ALA A 188 24.62 -19.09 9.12
CA ALA A 188 24.35 -17.80 9.77
C ALA A 188 24.78 -16.60 8.91
N VAL A 189 25.97 -16.65 8.27
CA VAL A 189 26.44 -15.60 7.34
C VAL A 189 25.49 -15.47 6.14
N ARG A 190 25.05 -16.58 5.56
CA ARG A 190 24.10 -16.59 4.43
C ARG A 190 22.75 -16.00 4.86
N MET A 191 22.27 -16.37 6.04
CA MET A 191 21.04 -15.85 6.62
C MET A 191 21.13 -14.34 6.85
N SER A 192 22.16 -13.87 7.55
CA SER A 192 22.41 -12.45 7.82
C SER A 192 22.49 -11.64 6.52
N ARG A 193 23.17 -12.16 5.49
CA ARG A 193 23.24 -11.52 4.17
C ARG A 193 21.87 -11.40 3.53
N ASN A 194 21.09 -12.48 3.51
CA ASN A 194 19.78 -12.47 2.87
C ASN A 194 18.78 -11.57 3.62
N PHE A 195 18.84 -11.53 4.95
CA PHE A 195 18.14 -10.53 5.76
C PHE A 195 18.59 -9.11 5.43
N GLY A 196 19.89 -8.87 5.31
CA GLY A 196 20.45 -7.57 4.92
C GLY A 196 19.93 -7.11 3.54
N LEU A 197 19.86 -8.02 2.57
CA LEU A 197 19.29 -7.71 1.24
C LEU A 197 17.79 -7.36 1.30
N ALA A 198 17.00 -8.10 2.09
CA ALA A 198 15.58 -7.78 2.26
C ALA A 198 15.37 -6.43 2.96
N ILE A 199 16.21 -6.10 3.94
CA ILE A 199 16.18 -4.79 4.61
C ILE A 199 16.68 -3.68 3.70
N LEU A 200 17.68 -3.93 2.86
CA LEU A 200 18.17 -2.95 1.88
C LEU A 200 17.07 -2.60 0.89
N LEU A 201 16.37 -3.61 0.39
CA LEU A 201 15.21 -3.41 -0.47
C LEU A 201 14.15 -2.55 0.23
N HIS A 202 13.83 -2.84 1.50
CA HIS A 202 12.90 -2.03 2.28
C HIS A 202 13.41 -0.59 2.51
N ALA A 203 14.72 -0.40 2.75
CA ALA A 203 15.32 0.92 2.90
C ALA A 203 15.18 1.76 1.63
N LEU A 204 15.42 1.17 0.46
CA LEU A 204 15.22 1.82 -0.84
C LEU A 204 13.77 2.26 -1.04
N PHE A 205 12.82 1.49 -0.53
CA PHE A 205 11.42 1.87 -0.59
C PHE A 205 11.03 2.92 0.45
N SER A 206 11.60 2.86 1.65
CA SER A 206 11.46 3.91 2.65
C SER A 206 11.99 5.25 2.14
N LEU A 207 12.98 5.26 1.24
CA LEU A 207 13.46 6.47 0.58
C LEU A 207 12.34 7.15 -0.23
N THR A 208 11.40 6.40 -0.80
CA THR A 208 10.26 6.98 -1.53
C THR A 208 9.30 7.73 -0.61
N TYR A 209 9.19 7.32 0.66
CA TYR A 209 8.49 8.10 1.67
C TYR A 209 9.21 9.44 1.88
N THR A 210 10.53 9.43 2.04
CA THR A 210 11.32 10.66 2.20
C THR A 210 11.14 11.60 1.00
N PHE A 211 11.16 11.07 -0.22
CA PHE A 211 10.90 11.85 -1.44
C PHE A 211 9.49 12.42 -1.49
N TYR A 212 8.47 11.67 -1.04
CA TYR A 212 7.13 12.22 -0.86
C TYR A 212 7.14 13.36 0.17
N GLY A 213 7.75 13.16 1.34
CA GLY A 213 7.82 14.19 2.39
C GLY A 213 8.52 15.48 1.94
N TRP A 214 9.49 15.39 1.04
CA TRP A 214 10.17 16.55 0.44
C TRP A 214 9.46 17.14 -0.77
N GLY A 215 8.31 16.59 -1.18
CA GLY A 215 7.53 17.09 -2.32
C GLY A 215 8.07 16.68 -3.70
N TYR A 216 9.10 15.82 -3.77
CA TYR A 216 9.63 15.30 -5.04
C TYR A 216 8.72 14.24 -5.68
N LEU A 217 7.83 13.63 -4.90
CA LEU A 217 6.94 12.57 -5.35
C LEU A 217 5.49 12.93 -5.04
N SER A 218 4.60 12.77 -6.01
CA SER A 218 3.15 12.91 -5.76
C SER A 218 2.65 11.78 -4.85
N PHE A 219 1.62 12.08 -4.05
CA PHE A 219 1.08 11.07 -3.13
C PHE A 219 0.54 9.83 -3.86
N SER A 220 -0.06 9.99 -5.05
CA SER A 220 -0.55 8.87 -5.86
C SER A 220 0.59 7.91 -6.25
N ASN A 221 1.73 8.45 -6.71
CA ASN A 221 2.90 7.64 -7.06
C ASN A 221 3.51 6.98 -5.81
N PHE A 222 3.55 7.69 -4.69
CA PHE A 222 3.99 7.13 -3.41
C PHE A 222 3.13 5.94 -2.96
N GLN A 223 1.80 6.08 -2.97
CA GLN A 223 0.86 5.02 -2.59
C GLN A 223 0.99 3.79 -3.48
N LEU A 224 1.16 4.00 -4.78
CA LEU A 224 1.36 2.95 -5.76
C LEU A 224 2.65 2.18 -5.50
N ILE A 225 3.75 2.87 -5.24
CA ILE A 225 5.02 2.22 -4.89
C ILE A 225 4.85 1.47 -3.55
N LEU A 226 4.35 2.14 -2.51
CA LEU A 226 4.20 1.59 -1.17
C LEU A 226 3.40 0.27 -1.16
N THR A 227 2.26 0.23 -1.84
CA THR A 227 1.40 -0.98 -1.89
C THR A 227 2.10 -2.17 -2.56
N SER A 228 2.78 -1.94 -3.68
CA SER A 228 3.57 -2.98 -4.36
C SER A 228 4.73 -3.47 -3.48
N VAL A 229 5.40 -2.53 -2.82
CA VAL A 229 6.55 -2.79 -1.94
C VAL A 229 6.17 -3.62 -0.72
N THR A 230 5.12 -3.22 0.00
CA THR A 230 4.75 -3.87 1.26
C THR A 230 4.40 -5.34 1.01
N SER A 231 3.73 -5.64 -0.10
CA SER A 231 3.42 -7.00 -0.51
C SER A 231 4.70 -7.82 -0.77
N LEU A 232 5.64 -7.25 -1.53
CA LEU A 232 6.91 -7.90 -1.87
C LEU A 232 7.80 -8.11 -0.63
N GLN A 233 7.84 -7.13 0.27
CA GLN A 233 8.59 -7.20 1.52
C GLN A 233 8.03 -8.28 2.45
N LEU A 234 6.70 -8.32 2.64
CA LEU A 234 6.06 -9.38 3.42
C LEU A 234 6.36 -10.77 2.84
N PHE A 235 6.35 -10.91 1.52
CA PHE A 235 6.76 -12.13 0.84
C PHE A 235 8.21 -12.50 1.16
N PHE A 236 9.16 -11.57 1.03
CA PHE A 236 10.56 -11.85 1.36
C PHE A 236 10.76 -12.22 2.82
N TYR A 237 10.14 -11.51 3.77
CA TYR A 237 10.21 -11.87 5.18
C TYR A 237 9.60 -13.23 5.47
N THR A 238 8.52 -13.60 4.78
CA THR A 238 7.95 -14.94 4.89
C THR A 238 8.91 -16.00 4.38
N VAL A 239 9.46 -15.84 3.18
CA VAL A 239 10.44 -16.78 2.61
C VAL A 239 11.68 -16.90 3.50
N LEU A 240 12.21 -15.78 4.01
CA LEU A 240 13.34 -15.78 4.93
C LEU A 240 13.01 -16.46 6.26
N TYR A 241 11.83 -16.17 6.82
CA TYR A 241 11.39 -16.79 8.05
C TYR A 241 11.31 -18.32 7.89
N LEU A 242 10.63 -18.79 6.84
CA LEU A 242 10.42 -20.21 6.58
C LEU A 242 11.71 -20.97 6.25
N ASN A 243 12.68 -20.32 5.62
CA ASN A 243 13.94 -20.97 5.23
C ASN A 243 14.98 -21.02 6.36
N TYR A 244 14.95 -20.06 7.29
CA TYR A 244 16.05 -19.88 8.21
C TYR A 244 15.70 -19.97 9.69
N PHE A 245 14.43 -19.88 10.10
CA PHE A 245 14.12 -19.96 11.53
C PHE A 245 14.32 -21.37 12.09
N PRO A 246 14.87 -21.49 13.31
CA PRO A 246 15.14 -22.76 13.96
C PRO A 246 13.88 -23.47 14.44
N GLU A 247 12.80 -22.71 14.67
CA GLU A 247 11.50 -23.27 15.04
C GLU A 247 10.99 -24.13 13.87
N PRO A 248 10.66 -25.42 14.09
CA PRO A 248 10.16 -26.28 13.04
C PRO A 248 8.77 -25.79 12.62
N SER A 249 8.74 -24.85 11.68
CA SER A 249 7.53 -24.54 10.94
C SER A 249 7.20 -25.78 10.12
N SER A 250 5.98 -26.30 10.29
CA SER A 250 5.54 -27.44 9.50
C SER A 250 5.72 -27.09 8.01
N PHE A 251 6.19 -28.06 7.22
CA PHE A 251 6.29 -27.93 5.76
C PHE A 251 5.02 -27.33 5.14
N MET A 252 3.86 -27.68 5.72
CA MET A 252 2.55 -27.13 5.37
C MET A 252 2.47 -25.60 5.48
N ILE A 253 2.91 -25.00 6.58
CA ILE A 253 2.90 -23.54 6.77
C ILE A 253 3.80 -22.86 5.72
N LYS A 254 4.90 -23.52 5.33
CA LYS A 254 5.80 -22.98 4.30
C LYS A 254 5.14 -22.89 2.95
N ILE A 255 4.51 -23.98 2.50
CA ILE A 255 3.76 -24.01 1.24
C ILE A 255 2.62 -23.00 1.28
N LEU A 256 1.82 -23.00 2.35
CA LEU A 256 0.69 -22.07 2.50
C LEU A 256 1.14 -20.61 2.41
N GLY A 257 2.19 -20.24 3.14
CA GLY A 257 2.69 -18.87 3.18
C GLY A 257 3.18 -18.40 1.81
N VAL A 258 3.94 -19.24 1.10
CA VAL A 258 4.45 -18.93 -0.24
C VAL A 258 3.30 -18.86 -1.25
N SER A 259 2.42 -19.86 -1.29
CA SER A 259 1.28 -19.89 -2.21
C SER A 259 0.32 -18.72 -1.98
N LEU A 260 -0.01 -18.41 -0.73
CA LEU A 260 -0.86 -17.28 -0.37
C LEU A 260 -0.24 -15.97 -0.83
N ALA A 261 1.03 -15.72 -0.51
CA ALA A 261 1.70 -14.50 -0.92
C ALA A 261 1.78 -14.35 -2.45
N THR A 262 2.06 -15.44 -3.17
CA THR A 262 2.12 -15.41 -4.64
C THR A 262 0.76 -15.09 -5.26
N VAL A 263 -0.32 -15.73 -4.80
CA VAL A 263 -1.68 -15.46 -5.30
C VAL A 263 -2.10 -14.02 -4.99
N LEU A 264 -1.81 -13.55 -3.77
CA LEU A 264 -2.10 -12.19 -3.34
C LEU A 264 -1.36 -11.12 -4.16
N ILE A 265 -0.08 -11.34 -4.47
CA ILE A 265 0.71 -10.44 -5.33
C ILE A 265 0.16 -10.43 -6.76
N LEU A 266 -0.15 -11.61 -7.31
CA LEU A 266 -0.68 -11.72 -8.67
C LEU A 266 -2.03 -11.01 -8.80
N LEU A 267 -2.92 -11.19 -7.83
CA LEU A 267 -4.22 -10.50 -7.80
C LEU A 267 -4.07 -8.98 -7.64
N CYS A 268 -3.08 -8.49 -6.87
CA CYS A 268 -2.77 -7.06 -6.82
C CYS A 268 -2.31 -6.49 -8.17
N VAL A 269 -1.51 -7.25 -8.94
CA VAL A 269 -1.09 -6.84 -10.29
C VAL A 269 -2.27 -6.82 -11.26
N VAL A 270 -3.09 -7.87 -11.26
CA VAL A 270 -4.29 -7.96 -12.10
C VAL A 270 -5.23 -6.79 -11.80
N ALA A 271 -5.48 -6.51 -10.53
CA ALA A 271 -6.31 -5.40 -10.11
C ALA A 271 -5.83 -4.04 -10.63
N ARG A 272 -4.52 -3.82 -10.61
CA ARG A 272 -3.92 -2.58 -11.11
C ARG A 272 -4.10 -2.43 -12.62
N ILE A 273 -3.91 -3.51 -13.38
CA ILE A 273 -4.13 -3.49 -14.84
C ILE A 273 -5.61 -3.24 -15.14
N SER A 274 -6.51 -3.98 -14.47
CA SER A 274 -7.95 -3.79 -14.62
C SER A 274 -8.36 -2.34 -14.34
N PHE A 275 -7.81 -1.72 -13.29
CA PHE A 275 -8.10 -0.33 -12.96
C PHE A 275 -7.75 0.65 -14.09
N VAL A 276 -6.54 0.55 -14.66
CA VAL A 276 -6.12 1.42 -15.77
C VAL A 276 -7.06 1.29 -16.97
N LEU A 277 -7.49 0.07 -17.28
CA LEU A 277 -8.45 -0.18 -18.36
C LEU A 277 -9.82 0.44 -18.07
N ILE A 278 -10.29 0.35 -16.82
CA ILE A 278 -11.58 0.90 -16.39
C ILE A 278 -11.58 2.42 -16.41
N GLU A 279 -10.49 3.06 -15.97
CA GLU A 279 -10.37 4.52 -16.04
C GLU A 279 -10.40 5.01 -17.49
N SER A 280 -9.65 4.35 -18.38
CA SER A 280 -9.67 4.64 -19.82
C SER A 280 -11.08 4.50 -20.39
N HIS A 281 -11.76 3.39 -20.06
CA HIS A 281 -13.10 3.13 -20.55
C HIS A 281 -14.13 4.16 -20.06
N TYR A 282 -14.03 4.59 -18.80
CA TYR A 282 -14.88 5.66 -18.27
C TYR A 282 -14.65 6.97 -19.01
N ASP A 283 -13.39 7.36 -19.19
CA ASP A 283 -13.05 8.62 -19.87
C ASP A 283 -13.45 8.58 -21.35
N GLU A 284 -13.28 7.45 -22.04
CA GLU A 284 -13.75 7.23 -23.42
C GLU A 284 -15.27 7.35 -23.53
N THR A 285 -16.01 6.70 -22.62
CA THR A 285 -17.48 6.77 -22.59
C THR A 285 -17.95 8.21 -22.42
N ARG A 286 -17.37 8.96 -21.48
CA ARG A 286 -17.71 10.37 -21.26
C ARG A 286 -17.29 11.24 -22.44
N LYS A 287 -16.15 10.95 -23.07
CA LYS A 287 -15.73 11.64 -24.29
C LYS A 287 -16.76 11.49 -25.42
N THR A 288 -17.23 10.27 -25.68
CA THR A 288 -18.26 10.01 -26.71
C THR A 288 -19.59 10.70 -26.38
N GLU A 289 -20.01 10.71 -25.10
CA GLU A 289 -21.19 11.48 -24.69
C GLU A 289 -21.04 12.98 -24.95
N ILE A 290 -19.87 13.55 -24.64
CA ILE A 290 -19.58 14.97 -24.87
C ILE A 290 -19.52 15.29 -26.36
N GLU A 291 -18.98 14.39 -27.20
CA GLU A 291 -18.98 14.53 -28.65
C GLU A 291 -20.41 14.54 -29.21
N ASN A 292 -21.26 13.62 -28.76
CA ASN A 292 -22.67 13.59 -29.15
C ASN A 292 -23.40 14.88 -28.72
N LEU A 293 -23.13 15.37 -27.50
CA LEU A 293 -23.70 16.64 -27.03
C LEU A 293 -23.20 17.82 -27.86
N ARG A 294 -21.91 17.85 -28.19
CA ARG A 294 -21.29 18.88 -29.04
C ARG A 294 -21.97 18.94 -30.41
N GLU A 295 -22.22 17.80 -31.03
CA GLU A 295 -22.94 17.74 -32.32
C GLU A 295 -24.41 18.17 -32.20
N ASN A 296 -25.10 17.79 -31.11
CA ASN A 296 -26.48 18.24 -30.88
C ASN A 296 -26.57 19.75 -30.69
N LEU A 297 -25.60 20.37 -29.99
CA LEU A 297 -25.51 21.82 -29.84
C LEU A 297 -25.35 22.51 -31.20
N LYS A 298 -24.49 21.97 -32.09
CA LYS A 298 -24.32 22.50 -33.45
C LYS A 298 -25.59 22.43 -34.30
N LEU A 299 -26.41 21.40 -34.09
CA LEU A 299 -27.64 21.21 -34.84
C LEU A 299 -28.81 22.06 -34.32
N GLY A 300 -28.61 22.86 -33.26
CA GLY A 300 -29.67 23.64 -32.64
C GLY A 300 -30.82 22.80 -32.09
N LYS A 301 -30.59 21.49 -31.88
CA LYS A 301 -31.59 20.60 -31.28
C LYS A 301 -31.72 20.97 -29.81
N ASP A 302 -32.96 20.94 -29.30
CA ASP A 302 -33.26 21.19 -27.89
C ASP A 302 -32.27 20.46 -26.97
N HIS A 303 -31.87 21.13 -25.89
CA HIS A 303 -30.82 20.72 -24.95
C HIS A 303 -31.19 19.47 -24.13
N ILE A 304 -31.36 18.33 -24.79
CA ILE A 304 -31.54 17.04 -24.14
C ILE A 304 -30.19 16.66 -23.54
N LEU A 305 -30.00 17.03 -22.28
CA LEU A 305 -28.84 16.62 -21.51
C LEU A 305 -28.91 15.11 -21.23
N PRO A 306 -27.79 14.38 -21.37
CA PRO A 306 -27.71 13.00 -20.91
C PRO A 306 -28.14 12.89 -19.44
N LYS A 307 -28.75 11.76 -19.05
CA LYS A 307 -29.31 11.56 -17.71
C LYS A 307 -28.29 11.73 -16.57
N ASP A 308 -27.01 11.50 -16.86
CA ASP A 308 -25.92 11.56 -15.88
C ASP A 308 -25.28 12.96 -15.76
N VAL A 309 -25.73 13.94 -16.54
CA VAL A 309 -25.17 15.30 -16.54
C VAL A 309 -25.87 16.15 -15.49
N LEU A 310 -25.09 16.69 -14.54
CA LEU A 310 -25.60 17.60 -13.52
C LEU A 310 -25.86 18.99 -14.07
N TYR A 311 -24.95 19.49 -14.90
CA TYR A 311 -25.06 20.80 -15.51
C TYR A 311 -24.25 20.88 -16.80
N LEU A 312 -24.66 21.83 -17.64
CA LEU A 312 -23.93 22.31 -18.79
C LEU A 312 -23.94 23.84 -18.72
N ILE A 313 -22.78 24.47 -18.64
CA ILE A 313 -22.64 25.93 -18.65
C ILE A 313 -21.77 26.35 -19.84
N SER A 314 -22.11 27.47 -20.47
CA SER A 314 -21.32 28.05 -21.55
C SER A 314 -20.67 29.35 -21.07
N SER A 315 -19.38 29.52 -21.34
CA SER A 315 -18.66 30.78 -21.16
C SER A 315 -18.24 31.34 -22.53
N LEU A 316 -18.42 32.66 -22.68
CA LEU A 316 -17.91 33.43 -23.83
C LEU A 316 -16.45 33.83 -23.65
N ASP A 317 -15.88 33.67 -22.45
CA ASP A 317 -14.61 34.30 -22.10
C ASP A 317 -13.40 33.48 -22.57
N GLN A 318 -12.88 33.81 -23.75
CA GLN A 318 -11.62 33.26 -24.29
C GLN A 318 -10.37 33.77 -23.55
N ASN A 319 -10.47 34.81 -22.72
CA ASN A 319 -9.30 35.53 -22.21
C ASN A 319 -8.70 34.98 -20.90
N ASN A 320 -9.37 34.05 -20.21
CA ASN A 320 -8.95 33.61 -18.86
C ASN A 320 -8.46 32.17 -18.73
N THR A 321 -8.56 31.33 -19.76
CA THR A 321 -7.90 30.01 -19.75
C THR A 321 -6.51 30.13 -20.35
N SER A 322 -5.51 30.24 -19.48
CA SER A 322 -4.09 30.12 -19.78
C SER A 322 -3.81 29.00 -20.79
N ARG A 323 -3.60 29.42 -22.04
CA ARG A 323 -3.13 28.64 -23.19
C ARG A 323 -1.86 27.90 -22.79
N SER A 324 -1.91 26.57 -22.69
CA SER A 324 -0.72 25.76 -22.96
C SER A 324 -0.63 25.60 -24.48
N ASP A 325 0.34 26.28 -25.08
CA ASP A 325 0.65 26.23 -26.50
C ASP A 325 0.81 24.79 -27.00
N SER A 326 -0.10 24.33 -27.85
CA SER A 326 0.19 23.32 -28.85
C SER A 326 -0.45 23.77 -30.17
N SER A 327 0.42 23.93 -31.17
CA SER A 327 0.19 24.70 -32.38
C SER A 327 -0.27 23.85 -33.57
N ASP A 328 -1.16 22.88 -33.35
CA ASP A 328 -1.79 22.12 -34.45
C ASP A 328 -3.21 22.65 -34.70
N ARG A 329 -3.31 23.60 -35.63
CA ARG A 329 -4.51 24.39 -35.93
C ARG A 329 -5.62 23.65 -36.68
N ASN A 330 -5.52 22.33 -36.85
CA ASN A 330 -6.51 21.55 -37.61
C ASN A 330 -7.28 20.51 -36.78
N ASP A 331 -7.00 20.37 -35.48
CA ASP A 331 -7.75 19.44 -34.64
C ASP A 331 -8.94 20.15 -33.99
N PRO A 332 -10.20 19.68 -34.16
CA PRO A 332 -11.34 20.20 -33.42
C PRO A 332 -11.00 20.12 -31.94
N SER A 333 -11.01 21.27 -31.25
CA SER A 333 -10.40 21.42 -29.92
C SER A 333 -10.60 20.17 -29.03
N PRO A 334 -9.52 19.60 -28.50
CA PRO A 334 -9.64 18.37 -27.73
C PRO A 334 -10.54 18.61 -26.51
N ILE A 335 -11.40 17.63 -26.23
CA ILE A 335 -12.10 17.57 -24.94
C ILE A 335 -11.02 17.52 -23.86
N SER A 336 -11.16 18.33 -22.80
CA SER A 336 -10.17 18.37 -21.73
C SER A 336 -10.02 17.01 -21.05
N LYS A 337 -8.91 16.83 -20.34
CA LYS A 337 -8.80 15.73 -19.37
C LYS A 337 -9.83 15.90 -18.25
N ARG A 338 -10.11 14.80 -17.57
CA ARG A 338 -10.99 14.75 -16.40
C ARG A 338 -10.49 15.69 -15.31
N MET A 339 -11.34 16.62 -14.89
CA MET A 339 -11.09 17.54 -13.76
C MET A 339 -12.09 17.29 -12.63
N TYR A 340 -11.77 17.76 -11.44
CA TYR A 340 -12.60 17.54 -10.26
C TYR A 340 -12.82 18.84 -9.51
N ARG A 341 -13.98 18.98 -8.86
CA ARG A 341 -14.25 20.06 -7.91
C ARG A 341 -15.25 19.64 -6.84
N VAL A 342 -15.22 20.34 -5.72
CA VAL A 342 -16.23 20.23 -4.66
C VAL A 342 -17.10 21.47 -4.73
N LEU A 343 -18.42 21.31 -4.84
CA LEU A 343 -19.37 22.40 -4.68
C LEU A 343 -19.96 22.35 -3.28
N SER A 344 -19.74 23.43 -2.52
CA SER A 344 -20.37 23.68 -1.24
C SER A 344 -21.63 24.51 -1.49
N LEU A 345 -22.79 23.85 -1.49
CA LEU A 345 -24.08 24.54 -1.52
C LEU A 345 -24.42 25.01 -0.10
N PRO A 346 -24.92 26.25 0.09
CA PRO A 346 -25.39 26.69 1.40
C PRO A 346 -26.42 25.67 1.93
N GLU A 347 -26.23 25.22 3.17
CA GLU A 347 -27.08 24.24 3.89
C GLU A 347 -26.99 22.76 3.44
N ASN A 348 -26.19 22.41 2.42
CA ASN A 348 -26.13 21.05 1.88
C ASN A 348 -24.78 20.35 2.08
N LYS A 349 -24.80 19.01 2.04
CA LYS A 349 -23.59 18.18 2.01
C LYS A 349 -22.72 18.54 0.78
N PRO A 350 -21.38 18.49 0.89
CA PRO A 350 -20.49 18.78 -0.23
C PRO A 350 -20.82 17.87 -1.42
N VAL A 351 -20.98 18.47 -2.61
CA VAL A 351 -21.24 17.74 -3.86
C VAL A 351 -19.94 17.62 -4.63
N TYR A 352 -19.48 16.38 -4.79
CA TYR A 352 -18.27 16.05 -5.53
C TYR A 352 -18.59 15.91 -7.03
N ILE A 353 -17.87 16.66 -7.87
CA ILE A 353 -18.15 16.75 -9.31
C ILE A 353 -16.90 16.40 -10.11
N ILE A 354 -17.13 15.62 -11.17
CA ILE A 354 -16.20 15.44 -12.28
C ILE A 354 -16.63 16.38 -13.39
N TRP A 355 -15.72 17.14 -13.97
CA TRP A 355 -16.07 18.04 -15.05
C TRP A 355 -15.06 18.00 -16.20
N TYR A 356 -15.56 18.35 -17.38
CA TYR A 356 -14.80 18.44 -18.62
C TYR A 356 -15.11 19.77 -19.30
N THR A 357 -14.18 20.27 -20.09
CA THR A 357 -14.39 21.40 -20.98
C THR A 357 -14.24 21.01 -22.43
N PHE A 358 -15.01 21.67 -23.29
CA PHE A 358 -14.92 21.51 -24.72
C PHE A 358 -15.33 22.80 -25.43
N TYR A 359 -14.81 23.04 -26.63
CA TYR A 359 -15.22 24.17 -27.45
C TYR A 359 -16.29 23.74 -28.45
N SER A 360 -17.30 24.59 -28.64
CA SER A 360 -18.26 24.47 -29.73
C SER A 360 -18.75 25.87 -30.13
N GLU A 361 -18.85 26.15 -31.43
CA GLU A 361 -19.47 27.38 -31.95
C GLU A 361 -18.98 28.70 -31.32
N GLY A 362 -17.66 28.85 -31.11
CA GLY A 362 -17.14 30.10 -30.53
C GLY A 362 -17.16 30.16 -29.00
N ARG A 363 -17.70 29.14 -28.31
CA ARG A 363 -17.90 29.14 -26.86
C ARG A 363 -17.19 27.95 -26.20
N ILE A 364 -16.75 28.15 -24.96
CA ILE A 364 -16.26 27.06 -24.11
C ILE A 364 -17.43 26.57 -23.27
N TYR A 365 -17.71 25.29 -23.39
CA TYR A 365 -18.70 24.60 -22.57
C TYR A 365 -18.00 23.85 -21.46
N GLU A 366 -18.58 23.92 -20.27
CA GLU A 366 -18.22 23.10 -19.13
C GLU A 366 -19.39 22.18 -18.81
N ILE A 367 -19.10 20.88 -18.74
CA ILE A 367 -20.07 19.84 -18.44
C ILE A 367 -19.67 19.12 -17.15
N GLY A 368 -20.61 19.01 -16.22
CA GLY A 368 -20.39 18.38 -14.92
C GLY A 368 -21.16 17.08 -14.77
N TYR A 369 -20.49 16.09 -14.20
CA TYR A 369 -21.02 14.78 -13.83
C TYR A 369 -20.90 14.57 -12.31
N PRO A 370 -21.81 13.83 -11.68
CA PRO A 370 -21.70 13.51 -10.27
C PRO A 370 -20.55 12.52 -10.07
N TYR A 371 -19.63 12.82 -9.15
CA TYR A 371 -18.54 11.90 -8.79
C TYR A 371 -19.07 10.56 -8.22
N GLU A 372 -20.30 10.56 -7.70
CA GLU A 372 -20.98 9.35 -7.21
C GLU A 372 -21.10 8.27 -8.31
N SER A 373 -21.36 8.64 -9.57
CA SER A 373 -21.46 7.66 -10.65
C SER A 373 -20.13 6.97 -10.95
N TYR A 374 -19.05 7.76 -11.01
CA TYR A 374 -17.69 7.23 -11.18
C TYR A 374 -17.28 6.34 -9.99
N SER A 375 -17.48 6.81 -8.76
CA SER A 375 -17.10 6.06 -7.57
C SER A 375 -17.89 4.76 -7.40
N LYS A 376 -19.18 4.72 -7.75
CA LYS A 376 -19.97 3.47 -7.76
C LYS A 376 -19.42 2.45 -8.75
N MET A 377 -18.99 2.90 -9.93
CA MET A 377 -18.36 2.02 -10.93
C MET A 377 -17.06 1.42 -10.38
N ILE A 378 -16.16 2.25 -9.81
CA ILE A 378 -14.92 1.78 -9.19
C ILE A 378 -15.22 0.83 -8.04
N HIS A 379 -16.13 1.21 -7.13
CA HIS A 379 -16.51 0.42 -5.97
C HIS A 379 -17.04 -0.96 -6.37
N SER A 380 -17.94 -1.05 -7.35
CA SER A 380 -18.52 -2.30 -7.82
C SER A 380 -17.43 -3.28 -8.26
N ILE A 381 -16.49 -2.81 -9.08
CA ILE A 381 -15.42 -3.66 -9.62
C ILE A 381 -14.42 -4.05 -8.53
N VAL A 382 -13.99 -3.09 -7.71
CA VAL A 382 -13.07 -3.34 -6.61
C VAL A 382 -13.69 -4.32 -5.60
N SER A 383 -15.00 -4.24 -5.35
CA SER A 383 -15.71 -5.18 -4.47
C SER A 383 -15.66 -6.62 -4.99
N VAL A 384 -15.81 -6.82 -6.31
CA VAL A 384 -15.69 -8.16 -6.91
C VAL A 384 -14.27 -8.70 -6.74
N ILE A 385 -13.24 -7.88 -7.00
CA ILE A 385 -11.84 -8.30 -6.83
C ILE A 385 -11.52 -8.58 -5.36
N ALA A 386 -12.02 -7.74 -4.44
CA ALA A 386 -11.88 -7.93 -3.00
C ALA A 386 -12.53 -9.25 -2.54
N LEU A 387 -13.71 -9.57 -3.06
CA LEU A 387 -14.39 -10.84 -2.77
C LEU A 387 -13.58 -12.04 -3.27
N ILE A 388 -13.05 -11.97 -4.50
CA ILE A 388 -12.15 -13.00 -5.07
C ILE A 388 -10.93 -13.17 -4.16
N LEU A 389 -10.28 -12.08 -3.77
CA LEU A 389 -9.10 -12.09 -2.88
C LEU A 389 -9.39 -12.76 -1.53
N ILE A 390 -10.49 -12.38 -0.88
CA ILE A 390 -10.90 -12.94 0.41
C ILE A 390 -11.21 -14.44 0.25
N PHE A 391 -11.98 -14.81 -0.77
CA PHE A 391 -12.36 -16.20 -1.01
C PHE A 391 -11.15 -17.07 -1.36
N SER A 392 -10.26 -16.61 -2.24
CA SER A 392 -8.99 -17.29 -2.55
C SER A 392 -8.11 -17.45 -1.32
N SER A 393 -8.05 -16.44 -0.45
CA SER A 393 -7.28 -16.50 0.80
C SER A 393 -7.86 -17.52 1.77
N ILE A 394 -9.18 -17.52 1.97
CA ILE A 394 -9.89 -18.50 2.82
C ILE A 394 -9.68 -19.91 2.26
N PHE A 395 -9.85 -20.09 0.95
CA PHE A 395 -9.62 -21.36 0.26
C PHE A 395 -8.19 -21.87 0.47
N LEU A 396 -7.17 -21.01 0.28
CA LEU A 396 -5.78 -21.40 0.49
C LEU A 396 -5.49 -21.73 1.96
N ILE A 397 -6.03 -20.97 2.91
CA ILE A 397 -5.76 -21.18 4.34
C ILE A 397 -6.49 -22.42 4.88
N LEU A 398 -7.71 -22.71 4.42
CA LEU A 398 -8.55 -23.79 4.95
C LEU A 398 -8.50 -25.07 4.12
N LEU A 399 -8.60 -24.97 2.78
CA LEU A 399 -8.76 -26.13 1.91
C LEU A 399 -7.41 -26.73 1.49
N LEU A 400 -6.40 -25.92 1.18
CA LEU A 400 -5.10 -26.44 0.76
C LEU A 400 -4.46 -27.39 1.80
N PRO A 401 -4.46 -27.09 3.11
CA PRO A 401 -3.92 -28.02 4.10
C PRO A 401 -4.68 -29.34 4.15
N TYR A 402 -6.01 -29.29 3.98
CA TYR A 402 -6.86 -30.47 3.95
C TYR A 402 -6.54 -31.35 2.74
N LEU A 403 -6.44 -30.77 1.54
CA LEU A 403 -6.13 -31.48 0.30
C LEU A 403 -4.76 -32.16 0.36
N ILE A 404 -3.74 -31.46 0.85
CA ILE A 404 -2.39 -32.03 0.99
C ILE A 404 -2.38 -33.18 2.00
N ARG A 405 -3.06 -33.03 3.15
CA ARG A 405 -3.16 -34.10 4.16
C ARG A 405 -3.90 -35.33 3.63
N LYS A 406 -4.98 -35.12 2.86
CA LYS A 406 -5.73 -36.21 2.25
C LYS A 406 -4.88 -36.95 1.21
N GLY A 407 -4.23 -36.22 0.29
CA GLY A 407 -3.36 -36.82 -0.72
C GLY A 407 -2.19 -37.61 -0.11
N LEU A 408 -1.55 -37.09 0.95
CA LEU A 408 -0.51 -37.82 1.68
C LEU A 408 -1.04 -39.11 2.34
N ARG A 409 -2.26 -39.09 2.88
CA ARG A 409 -2.89 -40.28 3.47
C ARG A 409 -3.19 -41.34 2.41
N ASP A 410 -3.73 -40.93 1.27
CA ASP A 410 -4.09 -41.84 0.19
C ASP A 410 -2.83 -42.54 -0.37
N LEU A 411 -1.72 -41.81 -0.54
CA LEU A 411 -0.41 -42.38 -0.92
C LEU A 411 0.12 -43.42 0.07
N GLN A 412 -0.08 -43.21 1.38
CA GLN A 412 0.34 -44.17 2.40
C GLN A 412 -0.52 -45.44 2.41
N ILE A 413 -1.79 -45.35 1.99
CA ILE A 413 -2.68 -46.51 1.89
C ILE A 413 -2.27 -47.36 0.69
N ASP A 414 -1.95 -46.74 -0.45
CA ASP A 414 -1.54 -47.46 -1.66
C ASP A 414 -0.19 -48.17 -1.49
N GLN A 415 0.77 -47.54 -0.78
CA GLN A 415 2.04 -48.19 -0.44
C GLN A 415 1.91 -49.42 0.48
N LYS A 416 0.80 -49.57 1.21
CA LYS A 416 0.53 -50.75 2.04
C LYS A 416 -0.15 -51.90 1.30
N LYS A 417 -0.62 -51.66 0.07
CA LYS A 417 -1.31 -52.65 -0.77
C LYS A 417 -0.37 -53.33 -1.79
N VAL A 418 0.83 -52.80 -1.96
CA VAL A 418 1.94 -53.40 -2.72
C VAL A 418 2.84 -54.14 -1.75
#